data_AF-A0A2E9B7P2-F1
#
_entry.id   AF-A0A2E9B7P2-F1
#
_cell.length_a   1.000
_cell.length_b   1.000
_cell.length_c   1.000
_cell.angle_alpha   90.00
_cell.angle_beta   90.00
_cell.angle_gamma   90.00
#
_symmetry.space_group_name_H-M   'P 1'
#
loop_
_entity.id
_entity.type
_entity.pdbx_description
1 polymer ?
#
loop_
_entity_poly.entity_id
_entity_poly.type
_entity_poly.pdbx_seq_one_letter_code
_entity_poly.pdbx_strand_id
1 'polypeptide(L)'
;MSKKIDYHKIKDLDFEEAMDQLNEIIQGLESGEVKLSESVDKFELGSELAKHCKKLLDDAETRINAIKIDSAGDIISEQKIDNSDESDI
;
A
#
# COMPACT_ATOMS: atom_id res chain seq x y z
N MET A 1 -9.86 -18.08 -19.06
CA MET A 1 -10.57 -17.84 -17.79
C MET A 1 -9.95 -16.60 -17.17
N SER A 2 -10.60 -15.45 -17.28
CA SER A 2 -10.12 -14.21 -16.68
C SER A 2 -10.31 -14.33 -15.17
N LYS A 3 -9.22 -14.51 -14.41
CA LYS A 3 -9.26 -14.37 -12.95
C LYS A 3 -9.79 -12.97 -12.67
N LYS A 4 -10.97 -12.87 -12.06
CA LYS A 4 -11.47 -11.59 -11.56
C LYS A 4 -10.44 -11.08 -10.55
N ILE A 5 -9.97 -9.87 -10.78
CA ILE A 5 -9.14 -9.13 -9.83
C ILE A 5 -10.00 -8.90 -8.58
N ASP A 6 -9.51 -9.38 -7.43
CA ASP A 6 -10.25 -9.32 -6.17
C ASP A 6 -9.80 -8.10 -5.36
N TYR A 7 -10.42 -6.94 -5.66
CA TYR A 7 -10.13 -5.66 -5.03
C TYR A 7 -10.35 -5.67 -3.50
N HIS A 8 -11.13 -6.61 -2.97
CA HIS A 8 -11.48 -6.65 -1.54
C HIS A 8 -10.35 -7.14 -0.62
N LYS A 9 -9.25 -7.65 -1.18
CA LYS A 9 -8.12 -8.17 -0.38
C LYS A 9 -6.93 -7.23 -0.27
N ILE A 10 -6.92 -6.11 -1.00
CA ILE A 10 -5.78 -5.19 -1.03
C ILE A 10 -5.42 -4.70 0.38
N LYS A 11 -6.44 -4.41 1.20
CA LYS A 11 -6.25 -3.94 2.58
C LYS A 11 -5.58 -4.94 3.52
N ASP A 12 -5.61 -6.23 3.17
CA ASP A 12 -5.05 -7.31 3.98
C ASP A 12 -3.61 -7.66 3.56
N LEU A 13 -3.12 -7.10 2.46
CA LEU A 13 -1.76 -7.35 1.96
C LEU A 13 -0.73 -6.62 2.81
N ASP A 14 0.40 -7.27 3.06
CA ASP A 14 1.60 -6.57 3.51
C ASP A 14 2.25 -5.78 2.36
N PHE A 15 3.31 -5.02 2.67
CA PHE A 15 3.94 -4.15 1.69
C PHE A 15 4.56 -4.94 0.53
N GLU A 16 5.17 -6.09 0.82
CA GLU A 16 5.88 -6.88 -0.19
C GLU A 16 4.89 -7.59 -1.11
N GLU A 17 3.81 -8.15 -0.55
CA GLU A 17 2.74 -8.75 -1.32
C GLU A 17 2.03 -7.74 -2.24
N ALA A 18 1.79 -6.51 -1.75
CA ALA A 18 1.18 -5.45 -2.52
C ALA A 18 2.11 -4.94 -3.64
N MET A 19 3.41 -4.81 -3.34
CA MET A 19 4.42 -4.40 -4.30
C MET A 19 4.62 -5.44 -5.42
N ASP A 20 4.65 -6.72 -5.07
CA ASP A 20 4.76 -7.81 -6.05
C ASP A 20 3.58 -7.80 -7.02
N GLN A 21 2.34 -7.68 -6.51
CA GLN A 21 1.15 -7.58 -7.35
C GLN A 21 1.16 -6.32 -8.24
N LEU A 22 1.62 -5.19 -7.71
CA LEU A 22 1.75 -3.96 -8.48
C LEU A 22 2.76 -4.12 -9.63
N ASN A 23 3.89 -4.77 -9.38
CA ASN A 23 4.90 -5.05 -10.39
C ASN A 23 4.36 -5.98 -11.49
N GLU A 24 3.60 -7.02 -11.14
CA GLU A 24 2.96 -7.91 -12.12
C GLU A 24 1.99 -7.14 -13.03
N ILE A 25 1.23 -6.19 -12.47
CA ILE A 25 0.33 -5.33 -13.24
C ILE A 25 1.11 -4.46 -14.21
N ILE A 26 2.17 -3.79 -13.73
CA ILE A 26 3.02 -2.91 -14.55
C ILE A 26 3.61 -3.69 -15.72
N GLN A 27 4.23 -4.85 -15.44
CA GLN A 27 4.79 -5.72 -16.49
C GLN A 27 3.72 -6.13 -17.50
N GLY A 28 2.51 -6.45 -17.03
CA GLY A 28 1.38 -6.76 -17.88
C GLY A 28 1.00 -5.59 -18.80
N LEU A 29 0.92 -4.36 -18.27
CA LEU A 29 0.58 -3.17 -19.05
C LEU A 29 1.67 -2.80 -20.06
N GLU A 30 2.94 -2.90 -19.65
CA GLU A 30 4.11 -2.59 -20.49
C GLU A 30 4.29 -3.57 -21.65
N SER A 31 3.87 -4.83 -21.48
CA SER A 31 3.93 -5.83 -22.56
C SER A 31 3.10 -5.46 -23.79
N GLY A 32 2.05 -4.63 -23.62
CA GLY A 32 1.13 -4.25 -24.71
C GLY A 32 0.24 -5.40 -25.22
N GLU A 33 0.32 -6.60 -24.62
CA GLU A 33 -0.45 -7.78 -25.03
C GLU A 33 -1.88 -7.82 -24.43
N VAL A 34 -2.22 -6.81 -23.63
CA VAL A 34 -3.47 -6.75 -22.86
C VAL A 34 -4.53 -6.00 -23.66
N LYS A 35 -5.75 -6.55 -23.72
CA LYS A 35 -6.88 -5.88 -24.36
C LYS A 35 -7.22 -4.58 -23.63
N LEU A 36 -7.69 -3.58 -24.37
CA LEU A 36 -8.05 -2.27 -23.80
C LEU A 36 -8.92 -2.35 -22.53
N SER A 37 -9.97 -3.19 -22.54
CA SER A 37 -10.83 -3.36 -21.37
C SER A 37 -10.08 -3.92 -20.14
N GLU A 38 -9.19 -4.89 -20.37
CA GLU A 38 -8.37 -5.48 -19.31
C GLU A 38 -7.27 -4.51 -18.84
N SER A 39 -6.78 -3.63 -19.72
CA SER A 39 -5.81 -2.59 -19.36
C SER A 39 -6.41 -1.53 -18.43
N VAL A 40 -7.69 -1.19 -18.61
CA VAL A 40 -8.41 -0.29 -17.70
C VAL A 40 -8.56 -0.93 -16.32
N ASP A 41 -9.03 -2.18 -16.25
CA ASP A 41 -9.19 -2.90 -14.97
C ASP A 41 -7.84 -3.01 -14.22
N LYS A 42 -6.77 -3.36 -14.95
CA LYS A 42 -5.41 -3.44 -14.41
C LYS A 42 -4.89 -2.09 -13.89
N PHE A 43 -5.16 -1.01 -14.62
CA PHE A 43 -4.77 0.33 -14.19
C PHE A 43 -5.47 0.74 -12.89
N GLU A 44 -6.78 0.47 -12.77
CA GLU A 44 -7.54 0.73 -11.55
C GLU A 44 -6.99 -0.07 -10.37
N LEU A 45 -6.70 -1.36 -10.56
CA LEU A 45 -6.09 -2.18 -9.51
C LEU A 45 -4.70 -1.67 -9.12
N GLY A 46 -3.86 -1.36 -10.10
CA GLY A 46 -2.52 -0.83 -9.85
C GLY A 46 -2.56 0.49 -9.08
N SER A 47 -3.55 1.35 -9.35
CA SER A 47 -3.74 2.59 -8.59
C SER A 47 -4.10 2.32 -7.13
N GLU A 48 -5.00 1.38 -6.87
CA GLU A 48 -5.37 1.01 -5.50
C GLU A 48 -4.22 0.33 -4.73
N LEU A 49 -3.44 -0.54 -5.38
CA LEU A 49 -2.24 -1.11 -4.78
C LEU A 49 -1.19 -0.04 -4.46
N ALA A 50 -0.97 0.91 -5.36
CA ALA A 50 -0.03 2.01 -5.12
C ALA A 50 -0.45 2.89 -3.93
N LYS A 51 -1.75 3.17 -3.79
CA LYS A 51 -2.30 3.88 -2.61
C LYS A 51 -2.08 3.08 -1.32
N HIS A 52 -2.30 1.76 -1.36
CA HIS A 52 -2.08 0.89 -0.21
C HIS A 52 -0.61 0.83 0.20
N CYS A 53 0.31 0.65 -0.75
CA CYS A 53 1.75 0.68 -0.50
C CYS A 53 2.17 2.01 0.15
N LYS A 54 1.67 3.15 -0.36
CA LYS A 54 1.94 4.45 0.24
C LYS A 54 1.47 4.51 1.69
N LYS A 55 0.23 4.07 1.96
CA LYS A 55 -0.30 4.06 3.33
C LYS A 55 0.55 3.24 4.28
N LEU A 56 1.01 2.06 3.86
CA LEU A 56 1.89 1.21 4.68
C LEU A 56 3.23 1.91 5.00
N LEU A 57 3.79 2.63 4.04
CA LEU A 57 5.01 3.43 4.24
C LEU A 57 4.76 4.61 5.19
N ASP A 58 3.66 5.34 5.02
CA ASP A 58 3.28 6.46 5.89
C ASP A 58 3.06 5.98 7.35
N ASP A 59 2.40 4.83 7.53
CA ASP A 59 2.21 4.19 8.83
C ASP A 59 3.56 3.77 9.46
N ALA A 60 4.47 3.21 8.66
CA ALA A 60 5.80 2.82 9.12
C ALA A 60 6.64 4.03 9.52
N GLU A 61 6.63 5.10 8.71
CA GLU A 61 7.30 6.36 9.01
C GLU A 61 6.76 6.98 10.31
N THR A 62 5.44 6.99 10.48
CA THR A 62 4.79 7.49 11.70
C THR A 62 5.26 6.73 12.93
N ARG A 63 5.34 5.39 12.86
CA ARG A 63 5.84 4.55 13.96
C ARG A 63 7.31 4.83 14.27
N ILE A 64 8.15 5.01 13.25
CA ILE A 64 9.57 5.36 13.43
C ILE A 64 9.70 6.74 14.10
N ASN A 65 8.95 7.73 13.63
CA ASN A 65 8.99 9.10 14.17
C ASN A 65 8.44 9.19 15.61
N ALA A 66 7.54 8.29 16.01
CA ALA A 66 7.04 8.22 17.38
C ALA A 66 8.09 7.70 18.40
N ILE A 67 9.13 7.02 17.93
CA ILE A 67 10.23 6.53 18.75
C ILE A 67 11.17 7.71 19.06
N LYS A 68 11.08 8.24 20.27
CA LYS A 68 12.12 9.15 20.80
C LYS A 68 13.23 8.30 21.39
N ILE A 69 14.46 8.62 21.04
CA ILE A 69 15.67 7.97 21.57
C ILE A 69 16.42 9.01 22.43
N ASP A 70 16.85 8.62 23.62
CA ASP A 70 17.65 9.48 24.49
C ASP A 70 19.15 9.47 24.10
N SER A 71 19.96 10.21 24.84
CA SER A 71 21.41 10.30 24.58
C SER A 71 22.17 9.00 24.84
N ALA A 72 21.56 8.01 25.49
CA ALA A 72 22.13 6.68 25.76
C ALA A 72 21.72 5.64 24.70
N GLY A 73 20.76 5.97 23.83
CA GLY A 73 20.23 5.05 22.82
C GLY A 73 18.95 4.33 23.26
N ASP A 74 18.37 4.70 24.41
CA ASP A 74 17.17 4.08 24.96
C ASP A 74 15.90 4.73 24.42
N ILE A 75 14.86 3.92 24.15
CA ILE A 75 13.56 4.40 23.68
C ILE A 75 12.80 5.05 24.85
N ILE A 76 12.49 6.33 24.72
CA ILE A 76 11.91 7.19 25.77
C ILE A 76 10.48 7.68 25.48
N SER A 77 9.79 7.17 24.45
CA SER A 77 8.41 7.56 24.14
C SER A 77 7.56 6.43 23.53
N GLU A 78 6.48 6.06 24.23
CA GLU A 78 5.27 5.43 23.68
C GLU A 78 4.16 6.48 23.66
N GLN A 79 4.07 7.32 22.62
CA GLN A 79 2.84 8.09 22.42
C GLN A 79 1.80 7.15 21.82
N LYS A 80 0.69 6.90 22.54
CA LYS A 80 -0.52 6.29 21.99
C LYS A 80 -0.93 7.08 20.74
N ILE A 81 -0.79 6.45 19.56
CA ILE A 81 -1.31 6.99 18.31
C ILE A 81 -2.83 6.80 18.37
N ASP A 82 -3.55 7.88 18.68
CA ASP A 82 -5.00 7.93 18.53
C ASP A 82 -5.30 8.23 17.07
N ASN A 83 -5.57 7.18 16.29
CA ASN A 83 -6.09 7.32 14.92
C ASN A 83 -7.61 7.58 15.01
N SER A 84 -7.99 8.70 15.61
CA SER A 84 -9.31 9.30 15.40
C SER A 84 -9.15 10.42 14.37
N ASP A 85 -9.93 10.33 13.30
CA ASP A 85 -10.26 11.40 12.36
C ASP A 85 -9.41 11.48 11.08
N GLU A 86 -9.75 10.61 10.13
CA GLU A 86 -9.90 11.05 8.73
C GLU A 86 -11.11 10.34 8.10
N SER A 87 -12.27 10.57 8.70
CA SER A 87 -13.56 10.49 8.02
C SER A 87 -14.09 11.91 7.88
N ASP A 88 -13.64 12.65 6.86
CA ASP A 88 -14.40 13.76 6.32
C ASP A 88 -13.91 14.11 4.91
N ILE A 89 -14.87 14.00 3.97
CA ILE A 89 -14.93 14.41 2.56
C ILE A 89 -14.60 13.33 1.51
#